data_AF-A0A0C3PYI9-F1
#
_entry.id   AF-A0A0C3PYI9-F1
#
_cell.length_a   1.000
_cell.length_b   1.000
_cell.length_c   1.000
_cell.angle_alpha   90.00
_cell.angle_beta   90.00
_cell.angle_gamma   90.00
#
_symmetry.space_group_name_H-M   'P 1'
#
loop_
_entity.id
_entity.type
_entity.pdbx_description
1 polymer ?
#
loop_
_entity_poly.entity_id
_entity_poly.type
_entity_poly.pdbx_seq_one_letter_code
_entity_poly.pdbx_strand_id
1 'polypeptide(L)'
;MAIFQNLVSNFKNAFITAKVAENDFVIFVVGPTGSGKSWFTKELCKNDEIQVGEKGQHPRTKYVQALRCNFKNDLNNIIVVDTPSFHTELEGFDAEKVTTDWIKSRYTKECRGSGILFLHPLARDPTHHDMLMTRHLETFLTTFPNGFAVPSCVYVVPTKEPASILKEEKVNQQLEKLKSTVATLDNNSNGKWRVSMFDKVFKGRPETAWEVAQLLLREIEPA
;
A
#
# COMPACT_ATOMS: atom_id res chain seq x y z
N MET A 1 12.22 -17.34 8.47
CA MET A 1 12.05 -17.73 7.04
C MET A 1 10.89 -18.69 6.72
N ALA A 2 10.06 -19.16 7.66
CA ALA A 2 8.94 -20.09 7.37
C ALA A 2 7.52 -19.50 7.55
N ILE A 3 7.38 -18.31 8.17
CA ILE A 3 6.09 -17.80 8.66
C ILE A 3 5.12 -17.44 7.51
N PHE A 4 5.64 -16.91 6.41
CA PHE A 4 4.83 -16.46 5.27
C PHE A 4 4.82 -17.42 4.09
N GLN A 5 5.14 -18.71 4.27
CA GLN A 5 5.01 -19.67 3.18
C GLN A 5 3.53 -19.99 2.92
N ASN A 6 3.17 -20.16 1.63
CA ASN A 6 1.83 -20.59 1.22
C ASN A 6 0.68 -19.65 1.65
N LEU A 7 0.91 -18.34 1.82
CA LEU A 7 -0.14 -17.38 2.17
C LEU A 7 -1.33 -17.44 1.21
N VAL A 8 -1.06 -17.47 -0.11
CA VAL A 8 -2.09 -17.52 -1.17
C VAL A 8 -3.04 -18.71 -0.98
N SER A 9 -2.52 -19.92 -0.76
CA SER A 9 -3.32 -21.15 -0.65
C SER A 9 -3.98 -21.31 0.73
N ASN A 10 -3.46 -20.62 1.74
CA ASN A 10 -3.97 -20.64 3.10
C ASN A 10 -4.92 -19.49 3.42
N PHE A 11 -4.96 -18.42 2.62
CA PHE A 11 -5.86 -17.29 2.85
C PHE A 11 -7.33 -17.70 2.72
N LYS A 12 -8.13 -17.33 3.72
CA LYS A 12 -9.57 -17.60 3.76
C LYS A 12 -10.37 -16.36 3.38
N ASN A 13 -10.24 -15.32 4.20
CA ASN A 13 -10.98 -14.06 4.11
C ASN A 13 -10.28 -12.99 4.95
N ALA A 14 -10.79 -11.77 4.91
CA ALA A 14 -10.39 -10.70 5.83
C ALA A 14 -11.61 -9.96 6.36
N PHE A 15 -11.49 -9.45 7.57
CA PHE A 15 -12.55 -8.72 8.26
C PHE A 15 -12.02 -7.40 8.81
N ILE A 16 -12.90 -6.40 8.92
CA ILE A 16 -12.55 -5.10 9.48
C ILE A 16 -12.08 -5.30 10.92
N THR A 17 -10.90 -4.77 11.26
CA THR A 17 -10.38 -4.80 12.62
C THR A 17 -10.40 -3.40 13.22
N ALA A 18 -10.74 -3.35 14.51
CA ALA A 18 -10.77 -2.12 15.26
C ALA A 18 -9.43 -1.74 15.89
N LYS A 19 -8.44 -2.62 15.92
CA LYS A 19 -7.13 -2.37 16.54
C LYS A 19 -6.01 -3.12 15.80
N VAL A 20 -4.84 -2.52 15.80
CA VAL A 20 -3.54 -3.14 15.50
C VAL A 20 -2.83 -3.39 16.82
N ALA A 21 -2.32 -4.61 17.02
CA ALA A 21 -1.62 -5.03 18.22
C ALA A 21 -0.13 -5.23 17.96
N GLU A 22 0.63 -5.34 19.05
CA GLU A 22 2.10 -5.48 19.01
C GLU A 22 2.59 -6.70 18.23
N ASN A 23 1.80 -7.79 18.15
CA ASN A 23 2.18 -9.00 17.42
C ASN A 23 1.80 -8.99 15.93
N ASP A 24 1.14 -7.93 15.46
CA ASP A 24 0.68 -7.81 14.08
C ASP A 24 1.82 -7.35 13.15
N PHE A 25 1.82 -7.90 11.93
CA PHE A 25 2.48 -7.36 10.76
C PHE A 25 1.51 -6.45 10.02
N VAL A 26 1.95 -5.25 9.67
CA VAL A 26 1.10 -4.22 9.06
C VAL A 26 1.59 -3.86 7.67
N ILE A 27 0.67 -3.91 6.71
CA ILE A 27 0.88 -3.47 5.34
C ILE A 27 0.05 -2.20 5.13
N PHE A 28 0.72 -1.06 5.04
CA PHE A 28 0.08 0.20 4.66
C PHE A 28 0.02 0.31 3.13
N VAL A 29 -1.18 0.52 2.58
CA VAL A 29 -1.38 0.73 1.14
C VAL A 29 -1.42 2.23 0.89
N VAL A 30 -0.37 2.77 0.26
CA VAL A 30 -0.13 4.21 0.08
C VAL A 30 0.03 4.54 -1.42
N GLY A 31 -0.27 5.78 -1.81
CA GLY A 31 -0.07 6.25 -3.18
C GLY A 31 -1.07 7.32 -3.63
N PRO A 32 -0.91 7.85 -4.84
CA PRO A 32 -1.73 8.92 -5.38
C PRO A 32 -3.21 8.53 -5.57
N THR A 33 -4.04 9.54 -5.80
CA THR A 33 -5.45 9.33 -6.16
C THR A 33 -5.51 8.54 -7.48
N GLY A 34 -6.39 7.53 -7.54
CA GLY A 34 -6.52 6.66 -8.71
C GLY A 34 -5.40 5.63 -8.89
N SER A 35 -4.48 5.45 -7.92
CA SER A 35 -3.44 4.42 -8.03
C SER A 35 -3.93 2.98 -7.85
N GLY A 36 -5.17 2.80 -7.42
CA GLY A 36 -5.79 1.48 -7.22
C GLY A 36 -5.65 0.92 -5.81
N LYS A 37 -5.40 1.75 -4.78
CA LYS A 37 -5.30 1.30 -3.36
C LYS A 37 -6.47 0.44 -2.91
N SER A 38 -7.69 0.97 -2.92
CA SER A 38 -8.87 0.23 -2.48
C SER A 38 -9.19 -0.96 -3.38
N TRP A 39 -8.84 -0.90 -4.68
CA TRP A 39 -8.98 -2.04 -5.58
C TRP A 39 -8.00 -3.16 -5.22
N PHE A 40 -6.73 -2.85 -5.00
CA PHE A 40 -5.73 -3.81 -4.55
C PHE A 40 -6.10 -4.40 -3.20
N THR A 41 -6.52 -3.58 -2.22
CA THR A 41 -6.97 -4.05 -0.92
C THR A 41 -8.17 -4.98 -1.06
N LYS A 42 -9.15 -4.65 -1.92
CA LYS A 42 -10.30 -5.51 -2.23
C LYS A 42 -9.87 -6.88 -2.75
N GLU A 43 -9.00 -6.91 -3.78
CA GLU A 43 -8.52 -8.18 -4.36
C GLU A 43 -7.69 -8.99 -3.35
N LEU A 44 -6.81 -8.33 -2.58
CA LEU A 44 -5.98 -8.97 -1.56
C LEU A 44 -6.83 -9.59 -0.45
N CYS A 45 -7.81 -8.83 0.06
CA CYS A 45 -8.62 -9.19 1.22
C CYS A 45 -9.84 -10.06 0.87
N LYS A 46 -10.16 -10.24 -0.42
CA LYS A 46 -11.41 -10.87 -0.90
C LYS A 46 -12.63 -10.35 -0.14
N ASN A 47 -12.67 -9.04 0.08
CA ASN A 47 -13.70 -8.39 0.88
C ASN A 47 -14.52 -7.46 -0.02
N ASP A 48 -15.74 -7.89 -0.35
CA ASP A 48 -16.65 -7.17 -1.24
C ASP A 48 -17.28 -5.92 -0.61
N GLU A 49 -17.16 -5.74 0.72
CA GLU A 49 -17.63 -4.54 1.41
C GLU A 49 -16.70 -3.34 1.17
N ILE A 50 -15.47 -3.57 0.67
CA ILE A 50 -14.55 -2.49 0.29
C ILE A 50 -15.09 -1.80 -0.97
N GLN A 51 -15.43 -0.52 -0.81
CA GLN A 51 -15.92 0.30 -1.91
C GLN A 51 -14.76 0.82 -2.76
N VAL A 52 -14.72 0.39 -4.02
CA VAL A 52 -13.78 0.92 -5.02
C VAL A 52 -14.45 2.10 -5.74
N GLY A 53 -13.71 3.20 -5.96
CA GLY A 53 -14.21 4.34 -6.73
C GLY A 53 -14.52 4.00 -8.19
N GLU A 54 -15.48 4.69 -8.78
CA GLU A 54 -15.71 4.62 -10.23
C GLU A 54 -14.60 5.36 -10.99
N LYS A 55 -14.43 5.01 -12.28
CA LYS A 55 -13.31 5.45 -13.13
C LYS A 55 -13.00 6.93 -13.01
N GLY A 56 -11.75 7.27 -12.72
CA GLY A 56 -11.22 8.62 -12.91
C GLY A 56 -11.84 9.75 -12.07
N GLN A 57 -12.63 9.44 -11.04
CA GLN A 57 -13.23 10.46 -10.16
C GLN A 57 -12.57 10.52 -8.78
N HIS A 58 -12.80 11.66 -8.11
CA HIS A 58 -12.30 12.13 -6.81
C HIS A 58 -12.07 11.04 -5.73
N PRO A 59 -11.22 11.27 -4.71
CA PRO A 59 -10.98 10.29 -3.65
C PRO A 59 -12.29 9.89 -3.00
N ARG A 60 -12.68 8.63 -3.20
CA ARG A 60 -13.81 8.01 -2.51
C ARG A 60 -13.42 7.61 -1.09
N THR A 61 -12.18 7.18 -0.91
CA THR A 61 -11.62 6.80 0.39
C THR A 61 -11.37 8.05 1.22
N LYS A 62 -12.32 8.38 2.10
CA LYS A 62 -12.22 9.49 3.06
C LYS A 62 -11.84 9.03 4.48
N TYR A 63 -11.66 7.72 4.67
CA TYR A 63 -11.39 7.10 5.96
C TYR A 63 -10.31 6.05 5.80
N VAL A 64 -9.57 5.79 6.87
CA VAL A 64 -8.62 4.67 6.94
C VAL A 64 -9.39 3.40 7.31
N GLN A 65 -9.17 2.32 6.55
CA GLN A 65 -9.76 1.01 6.83
C GLN A 65 -8.66 -0.03 7.05
N ALA A 66 -8.73 -0.73 8.19
CA ALA A 66 -7.84 -1.85 8.47
C ALA A 66 -8.60 -3.17 8.40
N LEU A 67 -8.02 -4.13 7.67
CA LEU A 67 -8.54 -5.47 7.52
C LEU A 67 -7.54 -6.47 8.07
N ARG A 68 -8.00 -7.35 8.97
CA ARG A 68 -7.21 -8.48 9.46
C ARG A 68 -7.43 -9.67 8.55
N CYS A 69 -6.34 -10.18 7.99
CA CYS A 69 -6.35 -11.35 7.14
C CYS A 69 -6.40 -12.63 8.00
N ASN A 70 -7.26 -13.56 7.59
CA ASN A 70 -7.47 -14.83 8.26
C ASN A 70 -7.00 -15.99 7.38
N PHE A 71 -6.26 -16.92 7.96
CA PHE A 71 -5.62 -18.02 7.25
C PHE A 71 -6.00 -19.40 7.84
N LYS A 72 -5.71 -20.48 7.10
CA LYS A 72 -5.97 -21.86 7.52
C LYS A 72 -5.13 -22.33 8.70
N ASN A 73 -3.95 -21.75 8.89
CA ASN A 73 -2.99 -22.07 9.94
C ASN A 73 -3.07 -21.11 11.14
N ASP A 74 -4.19 -20.41 11.31
CA ASP A 74 -4.42 -19.41 12.36
C ASP A 74 -3.40 -18.27 12.41
N LEU A 75 -2.72 -18.00 11.29
CA LEU A 75 -1.85 -16.82 11.10
C LEU A 75 -2.69 -15.54 10.99
N ASN A 76 -3.31 -15.12 12.07
CA ASN A 76 -4.27 -14.01 12.08
C ASN A 76 -3.64 -12.69 12.51
N ASN A 77 -2.38 -12.48 12.13
CA ASN A 77 -1.57 -11.34 12.55
C ASN A 77 -1.09 -10.50 11.36
N ILE A 78 -1.70 -10.62 10.19
CA ILE A 78 -1.43 -9.74 9.04
C ILE A 78 -2.60 -8.75 8.91
N ILE A 79 -2.30 -7.46 8.97
CA ILE A 79 -3.26 -6.37 8.82
C ILE A 79 -2.90 -5.56 7.58
N VAL A 80 -3.89 -5.35 6.71
CA VAL A 80 -3.79 -4.45 5.56
C VAL A 80 -4.54 -3.17 5.88
N VAL A 81 -3.88 -2.03 5.74
CA VAL A 81 -4.43 -0.70 6.01
C VAL A 81 -4.57 0.06 4.70
N ASP A 82 -5.81 0.23 4.24
CA ASP A 82 -6.12 1.10 3.10
C ASP A 82 -6.17 2.56 3.57
N THR A 83 -5.44 3.43 2.86
CA THR A 83 -5.29 4.84 3.24
C THR A 83 -5.93 5.77 2.21
N PRO A 84 -6.47 6.93 2.64
CA PRO A 84 -6.81 8.00 1.72
C PRO A 84 -5.55 8.51 0.98
N SER A 85 -5.73 9.17 -0.16
CA SER A 85 -4.59 9.84 -0.82
C SER A 85 -4.30 11.17 -0.13
N PHE A 86 -3.03 11.43 0.18
CA PHE A 86 -2.58 12.63 0.88
C PHE A 86 -2.64 13.91 0.02
N HIS A 87 -2.41 13.76 -1.27
CA HIS A 87 -2.37 14.88 -2.22
C HIS A 87 -3.57 14.79 -3.16
N THR A 88 -4.67 15.41 -2.76
CA THR A 88 -5.92 15.45 -3.52
C THR A 88 -6.49 16.86 -3.60
N GLU A 89 -7.24 17.12 -4.67
CA GLU A 89 -7.99 18.36 -4.90
C GLU A 89 -9.33 18.41 -4.14
N LEU A 90 -9.64 17.42 -3.30
CA LEU A 90 -10.91 17.41 -2.57
C LEU A 90 -10.91 18.48 -1.46
N GLU A 91 -11.69 19.53 -1.68
CA GLU A 91 -11.83 20.65 -0.75
C GLU A 91 -12.32 20.20 0.64
N GLY A 92 -11.72 20.75 1.70
CA GLY A 92 -12.07 20.47 3.08
C GLY A 92 -11.69 19.07 3.59
N PHE A 93 -11.03 18.25 2.79
CA PHE A 93 -10.58 16.92 3.19
C PHE A 93 -9.10 16.91 3.57
N ASP A 94 -8.81 16.55 4.82
CA ASP A 94 -7.46 16.41 5.36
C ASP A 94 -7.13 14.94 5.60
N ALA A 95 -6.53 14.32 4.58
CA ALA A 95 -6.11 12.91 4.63
C ALA A 95 -5.03 12.67 5.69
N GLU A 96 -4.15 13.64 5.94
CA GLU A 96 -3.07 13.54 6.94
C GLU A 96 -3.66 13.49 8.34
N LYS A 97 -4.58 14.41 8.66
CA LYS A 97 -5.27 14.42 9.95
C LYS A 97 -6.10 13.16 10.15
N VAL A 98 -6.88 12.74 9.16
CA VAL A 98 -7.71 11.51 9.25
C VAL A 98 -6.82 10.28 9.52
N THR A 99 -5.67 10.20 8.86
CA THR A 99 -4.73 9.09 9.05
C THR A 99 -4.06 9.16 10.41
N THR A 100 -3.66 10.35 10.85
CA THR A 100 -3.06 10.59 12.17
C THR A 100 -4.02 10.20 13.31
N ASP A 101 -5.28 10.62 13.22
CA ASP A 101 -6.30 10.31 14.22
C ASP A 101 -6.59 8.80 14.27
N TRP A 102 -6.55 8.13 13.11
CA TRP A 102 -6.65 6.68 13.04
C TRP A 102 -5.46 5.99 13.71
N ILE A 103 -4.21 6.38 13.41
CA ILE A 103 -3.00 5.82 14.01
C ILE A 103 -3.06 5.98 15.54
N LYS A 104 -3.34 7.19 16.04
CA LYS A 104 -3.43 7.46 17.49
C LYS A 104 -4.45 6.59 18.22
N SER A 105 -5.59 6.31 17.59
CA SER A 105 -6.71 5.63 18.25
C SER A 105 -6.72 4.12 18.07
N ARG A 106 -6.03 3.60 17.04
CA ARG A 106 -6.16 2.21 16.58
C ARG A 106 -4.84 1.46 16.54
N TYR A 107 -3.71 2.15 16.54
CA TYR A 107 -2.37 1.59 16.35
C TYR A 107 -1.60 1.58 17.67
N THR A 108 -0.94 0.46 18.00
CA THR A 108 0.02 0.39 19.11
C THR A 108 1.31 1.13 18.74
N LYS A 109 2.05 1.66 19.72
CA LYS A 109 3.29 2.40 19.43
C LYS A 109 4.29 1.58 18.61
N GLU A 110 4.29 0.27 18.83
CA GLU A 110 5.08 -0.69 18.09
C GLU A 110 4.21 -1.86 17.64
N CYS A 111 4.62 -2.50 16.55
CA CYS A 111 4.06 -3.73 16.03
C CYS A 111 5.22 -4.63 15.59
N ARG A 112 4.95 -5.90 15.33
CA ARG A 112 5.96 -6.89 15.00
C ARG A 112 6.77 -6.51 13.75
N GLY A 113 6.12 -5.85 12.81
CA GLY A 113 6.76 -5.24 11.65
C GLY A 113 5.75 -4.47 10.82
N SER A 114 6.18 -3.39 10.18
CA SER A 114 5.34 -2.63 9.27
C SER A 114 6.06 -2.26 7.98
N GLY A 115 5.32 -2.22 6.89
CA GLY A 115 5.82 -1.89 5.57
C GLY A 115 4.78 -1.17 4.73
N ILE A 116 5.24 -0.58 3.62
CA ILE A 116 4.42 0.22 2.73
C ILE A 116 4.35 -0.49 1.36
N LEU A 117 3.13 -0.76 0.89
CA LEU A 117 2.88 -0.98 -0.53
C LEU A 117 2.57 0.36 -1.18
N PHE A 118 3.50 0.87 -1.98
CA PHE A 118 3.30 2.10 -2.73
C PHE A 118 2.73 1.78 -4.11
N LEU A 119 1.44 2.05 -4.32
CA LEU A 119 0.80 1.80 -5.62
C LEU A 119 0.99 2.98 -6.55
N HIS A 120 1.40 2.70 -7.79
CA HIS A 120 1.60 3.72 -8.81
C HIS A 120 0.87 3.37 -10.13
N PRO A 121 -0.05 4.22 -10.62
CA PRO A 121 -0.78 3.96 -11.85
C PRO A 121 0.08 4.24 -13.08
N LEU A 122 0.28 3.24 -13.94
CA LEU A 122 1.07 3.40 -15.19
C LEU A 122 0.38 4.28 -16.24
N ALA A 123 -0.88 4.67 -16.03
CA ALA A 123 -1.56 5.67 -16.84
C ALA A 123 -1.04 7.10 -16.62
N ARG A 124 -0.27 7.33 -15.54
CA ARG A 124 0.25 8.64 -15.15
C ARG A 124 1.78 8.63 -15.18
N ASP A 125 2.37 9.77 -15.50
CA ASP A 125 3.83 9.91 -15.52
C ASP A 125 4.37 9.97 -14.08
N PRO A 126 5.32 9.11 -13.68
CA PRO A 126 5.87 9.10 -12.32
C PRO A 126 6.65 10.37 -11.95
N THR A 127 7.01 11.20 -12.93
CA THR A 127 7.67 12.49 -12.71
C THR A 127 6.69 13.64 -12.49
N HIS A 128 5.38 13.43 -12.71
CA HIS A 128 4.37 14.44 -12.44
C HIS A 128 4.31 14.72 -10.93
N HIS A 129 4.16 15.99 -10.57
CA HIS A 129 4.20 16.46 -9.17
C HIS A 129 3.30 15.64 -8.23
N ASP A 130 2.04 15.39 -8.63
CA ASP A 130 1.08 14.64 -7.82
C ASP A 130 1.33 13.12 -7.78
N MET A 131 2.28 12.62 -8.58
CA MET A 131 2.69 11.21 -8.63
C MET A 131 4.02 10.96 -7.91
N LEU A 132 4.72 12.02 -7.48
CA LEU A 132 6.03 11.92 -6.85
C LEU A 132 5.96 11.08 -5.57
N MET A 133 6.62 9.92 -5.57
CA MET A 133 6.61 8.98 -4.45
C MET A 133 7.13 9.62 -3.16
N THR A 134 8.20 10.41 -3.24
CA THR A 134 8.78 11.15 -2.11
C THR A 134 7.73 12.00 -1.41
N ARG A 135 6.95 12.77 -2.18
CA ARG A 135 5.91 13.67 -1.67
C ARG A 135 4.84 12.91 -0.88
N HIS A 136 4.36 11.77 -1.39
CA HIS A 136 3.35 10.96 -0.70
C HIS A 136 3.91 10.22 0.51
N LEU A 137 5.13 9.68 0.42
CA LEU A 137 5.77 8.95 1.51
C LEU A 137 6.16 9.88 2.66
N GLU A 138 6.64 11.09 2.37
CA GLU A 138 6.97 12.08 3.39
C GLU A 138 5.74 12.55 4.16
N THR A 139 4.64 12.87 3.47
CA THR A 139 3.37 13.17 4.14
C THR A 139 2.81 11.97 4.90
N PHE A 140 2.99 10.74 4.41
CA PHE A 140 2.57 9.57 5.17
C PHE A 140 3.33 9.45 6.50
N LEU A 141 4.64 9.72 6.52
CA LEU A 141 5.43 9.65 7.76
C LEU A 141 5.01 10.67 8.81
N THR A 142 4.56 11.86 8.40
CA THR A 142 4.11 12.89 9.36
C THR A 142 2.83 12.49 10.10
N THR A 143 2.10 11.47 9.61
CA THR A 143 0.92 10.94 10.29
C THR A 143 1.22 10.14 11.56
N PHE A 144 2.47 9.69 11.73
CA PHE A 144 2.86 8.91 12.89
C PHE A 144 3.22 9.83 14.07
N PRO A 145 2.56 9.69 15.24
CA PRO A 145 2.91 10.48 16.42
C PRO A 145 4.31 10.16 16.93
N ASN A 146 4.91 11.09 17.65
CA ASN A 146 6.21 10.89 18.30
C ASN A 146 6.23 9.62 19.17
N GLY A 147 7.27 8.81 19.01
CA GLY A 147 7.46 7.55 19.72
C GLY A 147 6.70 6.35 19.12
N PHE A 148 6.05 6.51 17.96
CA PHE A 148 5.55 5.40 17.18
C PHE A 148 6.64 4.90 16.22
N ALA A 149 6.76 3.59 16.08
CA ALA A 149 7.58 2.98 15.04
C ALA A 149 7.00 3.32 13.66
N VAL A 150 7.83 3.89 12.80
CA VAL A 150 7.47 4.23 11.42
C VAL A 150 7.94 3.16 10.44
N PRO A 151 7.13 2.76 9.45
CA PRO A 151 7.57 1.83 8.42
C PRO A 151 8.64 2.47 7.52
N SER A 152 9.72 1.74 7.25
CA SER A 152 10.81 2.17 6.35
C SER A 152 10.99 1.27 5.12
N CYS A 153 10.36 0.09 5.10
CA CYS A 153 10.28 -0.76 3.92
C CYS A 153 9.19 -0.27 2.97
N VAL A 154 9.56 0.00 1.72
CA VAL A 154 8.65 0.41 0.66
C VAL A 154 8.77 -0.58 -0.48
N TYR A 155 7.65 -1.19 -0.85
CA TYR A 155 7.56 -2.05 -2.02
C TYR A 155 6.63 -1.40 -3.04
N VAL A 156 7.20 -0.95 -4.16
CA VAL A 156 6.47 -0.23 -5.20
C VAL A 156 5.73 -1.20 -6.11
N VAL A 157 4.45 -0.92 -6.36
CA VAL A 157 3.55 -1.78 -7.13
C VAL A 157 3.01 -0.99 -8.33
N PRO A 158 3.49 -1.28 -9.55
CA PRO A 158 2.91 -0.71 -10.76
C PRO A 158 1.50 -1.26 -10.97
N THR A 159 0.54 -0.38 -11.21
CA THR A 159 -0.86 -0.78 -11.44
C THR A 159 -1.31 -0.38 -12.84
N LYS A 160 -2.13 -1.25 -13.44
CA LYS A 160 -2.88 -0.97 -14.65
C LYS A 160 -4.33 -1.39 -14.43
N GLU A 161 -5.19 -0.40 -14.27
CA GLU A 161 -6.63 -0.63 -14.17
C GLU A 161 -7.14 -1.33 -15.44
N PRO A 162 -8.07 -2.31 -15.33
CA PRO A 162 -8.55 -3.09 -16.48
C PRO A 162 -9.18 -2.21 -17.57
N ALA A 163 -9.82 -1.11 -17.18
CA ALA A 163 -10.45 -0.17 -18.08
C ALA A 163 -9.45 0.75 -18.83
N SER A 164 -8.17 0.75 -18.43
CA SER A 164 -7.17 1.64 -19.01
C SER A 164 -6.72 1.17 -20.40
N ILE A 165 -7.04 1.95 -21.43
CA ILE A 165 -6.58 1.73 -22.81
C ILE A 165 -5.16 2.28 -22.97
N LEU A 166 -4.18 1.60 -22.37
CA LEU A 166 -2.75 1.87 -22.59
C LEU A 166 -2.17 0.81 -23.51
N LYS A 167 -1.59 1.26 -24.63
CA LYS A 167 -0.76 0.43 -25.51
C LYS A 167 0.42 -0.15 -24.72
N GLU A 168 0.81 -1.36 -25.06
CA GLU A 168 1.88 -2.09 -24.36
C GLU A 168 3.22 -1.34 -24.37
N GLU A 169 3.57 -0.72 -25.50
CA GLU A 169 4.74 0.15 -25.61
C GLU A 169 4.74 1.28 -24.56
N LYS A 170 3.58 1.92 -24.35
CA LYS A 170 3.44 2.98 -23.35
C LYS A 170 3.53 2.43 -21.92
N VAL A 171 3.00 1.24 -21.67
CA VAL A 171 3.14 0.54 -20.39
C VAL A 171 4.61 0.29 -20.08
N ASN A 172 5.36 -0.24 -21.04
CA ASN A 172 6.80 -0.52 -20.87
C ASN A 172 7.59 0.77 -20.66
N GLN A 173 7.31 1.83 -21.43
CA GLN A 173 7.94 3.13 -21.23
C GLN A 173 7.70 3.69 -19.81
N GLN A 174 6.47 3.61 -19.32
CA GLN A 174 6.14 4.10 -17.97
C GLN A 174 6.74 3.23 -16.87
N LEU A 175 6.84 1.91 -17.10
CA LEU A 175 7.49 1.00 -16.17
C LEU A 175 8.98 1.32 -16.02
N GLU A 176 9.69 1.58 -17.12
CA GLU A 176 11.12 1.97 -17.07
C GLU A 176 11.33 3.32 -16.38
N LYS A 177 10.46 4.31 -16.64
CA LYS A 177 10.49 5.59 -15.91
C LYS A 177 10.26 5.39 -14.41
N LEU A 178 9.31 4.55 -14.04
CA LEU A 178 9.01 4.26 -12.64
C LEU A 178 10.20 3.57 -11.96
N LYS A 179 10.84 2.58 -12.61
CA LYS A 179 12.08 1.94 -12.12
C LYS A 179 13.19 2.96 -11.87
N SER A 180 13.40 3.90 -12.79
CA SER A 180 14.39 4.98 -12.62
C SER A 180 14.06 5.88 -11.42
N THR A 181 12.78 6.17 -11.19
CA THR A 181 12.33 6.98 -10.04
C THR A 181 12.52 6.22 -8.73
N VAL A 182 12.25 4.91 -8.71
CA VAL A 182 12.53 4.02 -7.56
C VAL A 182 14.02 4.00 -7.22
N ALA A 183 14.89 3.82 -8.21
CA ALA A 183 16.34 3.84 -7.99
C ALA A 183 16.83 5.19 -7.45
N THR A 184 16.23 6.29 -7.92
CA THR A 184 16.55 7.63 -7.42
C THR A 184 16.10 7.81 -5.96
N LEU A 185 14.91 7.32 -5.60
CA LEU A 185 14.41 7.35 -4.23
C LEU A 185 15.34 6.57 -3.29
N ASP A 186 15.75 5.37 -3.68
CA ASP A 186 16.64 4.51 -2.89
C ASP A 186 17.97 5.22 -2.61
N ASN A 187 18.63 5.73 -3.66
CA ASN A 187 19.92 6.43 -3.57
C ASN A 187 19.87 7.74 -2.77
N ASN A 188 18.80 8.53 -2.92
CA ASN A 188 18.69 9.85 -2.29
C ASN A 188 18.10 9.80 -0.87
N SER A 189 17.62 8.64 -0.42
CA SER A 189 16.99 8.52 0.89
C SER A 189 17.97 8.59 2.06
N ASN A 190 19.29 8.54 1.83
CA ASN A 190 20.32 8.40 2.87
C ASN A 190 20.01 7.24 3.84
N GLY A 191 19.44 6.15 3.33
CA GLY A 191 19.04 4.98 4.14
C GLY A 191 17.72 5.14 4.89
N LYS A 192 16.98 6.24 4.69
CA LYS A 192 15.63 6.44 5.26
C LYS A 192 14.65 5.39 4.77
N TRP A 193 14.79 4.96 3.51
CA TRP A 193 13.90 4.00 2.88
C TRP A 193 14.69 2.78 2.42
N ARG A 194 14.12 1.60 2.64
CA ARG A 194 14.52 0.38 1.94
C ARG A 194 13.51 0.15 0.83
N VAL A 195 13.88 0.41 -0.41
CA VAL A 195 12.92 0.43 -1.52
C VAL A 195 13.14 -0.73 -2.48
N SER A 196 12.08 -1.51 -2.69
CA SER A 196 11.99 -2.55 -3.72
C SER A 196 10.83 -2.26 -4.66
N MET A 197 10.78 -2.94 -5.80
CA MET A 197 9.70 -2.76 -6.77
C MET A 197 9.27 -4.10 -7.38
N PHE A 198 7.97 -4.26 -7.57
CA PHE A 198 7.41 -5.38 -8.32
C PHE A 198 7.79 -5.26 -9.80
N ASP A 199 8.36 -6.32 -10.36
CA ASP A 199 8.84 -6.38 -11.74
C ASP A 199 7.71 -6.49 -12.78
N LYS A 200 6.53 -6.93 -12.33
CA LYS A 200 5.30 -7.04 -13.13
C LYS A 200 4.33 -5.89 -12.82
N VAL A 201 3.19 -5.93 -13.50
CA VAL A 201 2.09 -4.97 -13.33
C VAL A 201 0.90 -5.64 -12.68
N PHE A 202 0.39 -5.06 -11.59
CA PHE A 202 -0.85 -5.49 -10.98
C PHE A 202 -2.05 -5.13 -11.87
N LYS A 203 -2.85 -6.15 -12.19
CA LYS A 203 -4.02 -6.08 -13.09
C LYS A 203 -5.31 -6.63 -12.44
N GLY A 204 -5.35 -6.71 -11.10
CA GLY A 204 -6.56 -7.10 -10.37
C GLY A 204 -6.72 -8.57 -10.06
N ARG A 205 -5.63 -9.35 -10.12
CA ARG A 205 -5.68 -10.76 -9.75
C ARG A 205 -5.34 -10.92 -8.26
N PRO A 206 -6.21 -11.56 -7.45
CA PRO A 206 -5.95 -11.81 -6.03
C PRO A 206 -4.62 -12.51 -5.77
N GLU A 207 -4.23 -13.44 -6.64
CA GLU A 207 -2.97 -14.19 -6.51
C GLU A 207 -1.76 -13.27 -6.64
N THR A 208 -1.81 -12.32 -7.57
CA THR A 208 -0.77 -11.30 -7.75
C THR A 208 -0.74 -10.32 -6.58
N ALA A 209 -1.90 -9.96 -6.01
CA ALA A 209 -1.93 -9.12 -4.81
C ALA A 209 -1.21 -9.80 -3.64
N TRP A 210 -1.46 -11.10 -3.42
CA TRP A 210 -0.79 -11.87 -2.38
C TRP A 210 0.68 -12.13 -2.66
N GLU A 211 1.08 -12.35 -3.92
CA GLU A 211 2.50 -12.42 -4.33
C GLU A 211 3.24 -11.15 -3.88
N VAL A 212 2.69 -9.98 -4.19
CA VAL A 212 3.25 -8.67 -3.81
C VAL A 212 3.28 -8.49 -2.29
N ALA A 213 2.18 -8.78 -1.59
CA ALA A 213 2.13 -8.68 -0.13
C ALA A 213 3.17 -9.60 0.53
N GLN A 214 3.34 -10.82 0.03
CA GLN A 214 4.32 -11.77 0.55
C GLN A 214 5.76 -11.30 0.33
N LEU A 215 6.06 -10.62 -0.78
CA LEU A 215 7.38 -10.05 -1.04
C LEU A 215 7.72 -8.97 -0.02
N LEU A 216 6.80 -8.03 0.25
CA LEU A 216 6.98 -7.03 1.30
C LEU A 216 7.11 -7.67 2.69
N LEU A 217 6.28 -8.66 3.02
CA LEU A 217 6.30 -9.32 4.33
C LEU A 217 7.66 -9.97 4.64
N ARG A 218 8.36 -10.49 3.62
CA ARG A 218 9.70 -11.04 3.76
C ARG A 218 10.78 -9.99 4.02
N GLU A 219 10.57 -8.75 3.61
CA GLU A 219 11.51 -7.64 3.82
C GLU A 219 11.37 -6.98 5.20
N ILE A 220 10.16 -7.02 5.77
CA ILE A 220 9.87 -6.46 7.09
C ILE A 220 10.10 -7.46 8.24
N GLU A 221 10.12 -8.77 7.96
CA GLU A 221 10.48 -9.78 8.95
C GLU A 221 11.96 -9.58 9.34
N PRO A 222 12.28 -9.32 10.61
CA PRO A 222 13.68 -9.33 11.05
C PRO A 222 14.28 -10.71 10.79
N ALA A 223 15.51 -10.74 10.29
CA ALA A 223 16.27 -11.99 10.10
C ALA A 223 16.50 -12.73 11.41
#